data_AF-A0A976FIN6-F1
#
_entry.id   AF-A0A976FIN6-F1
#
_cell.length_a   1.000
_cell.length_b   1.000
_cell.length_c   1.000
_cell.angle_alpha   90.00
_cell.angle_beta   90.00
_cell.angle_gamma   90.00
#
_symmetry.space_group_name_H-M   'P 1'
#
loop_
_entity.id
_entity.type
_entity.pdbx_description
1 polymer ?
#
loop_
_entity_poly.entity_id
_entity_poly.type
_entity_poly.pdbx_seq_one_letter_code
_entity_poly.pdbx_strand_id
1 'polypeptide(L)'
;MNALSIVIPTANHRACVFHIKEFFFPLQTKPDEKIWKASKALKRKVYEGPLAEISEMNHEAALYLSNIPLQPWTLVEAAPCFGHVTANMAESMNSWIIQERPMELFDVIHIVRKN
;
A
#
# COMPACT_ATOMS: atom_id res chain seq x y z
N MET A 1 -12.54 -2.07 -8.31
CA MET A 1 -11.36 -2.34 -9.15
C MET A 1 -11.75 -2.92 -10.52
N ASN A 2 -12.82 -2.42 -11.18
CA ASN A 2 -13.32 -3.05 -12.43
C ASN A 2 -12.90 -2.33 -13.71
N ALA A 3 -12.57 -1.03 -13.66
CA ALA A 3 -12.20 -0.29 -14.87
C ALA A 3 -10.88 -0.80 -15.49
N LEU A 4 -9.89 -1.14 -14.66
CA LEU A 4 -8.57 -1.61 -15.09
C LEU A 4 -8.59 -3.02 -15.67
N SER A 5 -9.40 -3.93 -15.10
CA SER A 5 -9.52 -5.30 -15.61
C SER A 5 -10.23 -5.37 -16.96
N ILE A 6 -11.02 -4.35 -17.31
CA ILE A 6 -11.67 -4.23 -18.62
C ILE A 6 -10.67 -3.75 -19.68
N VAL A 7 -9.80 -2.79 -19.35
CA VAL A 7 -8.89 -2.16 -20.31
C VAL A 7 -7.55 -2.91 -20.44
N ILE A 8 -7.02 -3.43 -19.33
CA ILE A 8 -5.75 -4.17 -19.30
C ILE A 8 -5.91 -5.43 -18.43
N PRO A 9 -6.55 -6.49 -18.97
CA PRO A 9 -6.92 -7.67 -18.19
C PRO A 9 -5.73 -8.44 -17.61
N THR A 10 -4.57 -8.35 -18.25
CA THR A 10 -3.32 -9.03 -17.85
C THR A 10 -2.50 -8.25 -16.84
N ALA A 11 -2.88 -7.00 -16.52
CA ALA A 11 -2.15 -6.19 -15.57
C ALA A 11 -2.41 -6.66 -14.12
N ASN A 12 -1.33 -7.05 -13.46
CA ASN A 12 -1.34 -7.28 -12.02
C ASN A 12 -1.57 -5.95 -11.30
N HIS A 13 -2.72 -5.81 -10.64
CA HIS A 13 -3.09 -4.63 -9.87
C HIS A 13 -3.06 -4.96 -8.38
N ARG A 14 -2.49 -4.04 -7.60
CA ARG A 14 -2.31 -4.19 -6.16
C ARG A 14 -2.74 -2.93 -5.43
N ALA A 15 -3.36 -3.10 -4.28
CA ALA A 15 -3.62 -2.02 -3.35
C ALA A 15 -2.31 -1.64 -2.66
N CYS A 16 -2.04 -0.34 -2.61
CA CYS A 16 -0.85 0.19 -1.96
C CYS A 16 -0.97 0.03 -0.44
N VAL A 17 -0.04 -0.71 0.16
CA VAL A 17 -0.01 -0.96 1.61
C VAL A 17 0.12 0.33 2.41
N PHE A 18 0.82 1.33 1.86
CA PHE A 18 0.95 2.65 2.48
C PHE A 18 -0.41 3.33 2.66
N HIS A 19 -1.25 3.37 1.63
CA HIS A 19 -2.59 3.97 1.72
C HIS A 19 -3.55 3.14 2.59
N ILE A 20 -3.41 1.80 2.59
CA ILE A 20 -4.16 0.95 3.52
C ILE A 20 -3.80 1.29 4.96
N LYS A 21 -2.51 1.47 5.25
CA LYS A 21 -2.04 1.92 6.56
C LYS A 21 -2.66 3.27 6.92
N GLU A 22 -2.48 4.30 6.10
CA GLU A 22 -2.96 5.66 6.42
C GLU A 22 -4.46 5.72 6.69
N PHE A 23 -5.26 4.87 6.02
CA PHE A 23 -6.70 4.82 6.23
C PHE A 23 -7.08 4.37 7.65
N PHE A 24 -6.43 3.32 8.18
CA PHE A 24 -6.76 2.76 9.49
C PHE A 24 -5.91 3.30 10.63
N PHE A 25 -4.72 3.78 10.30
CA PHE A 25 -3.64 4.06 11.22
C PHE A 25 -2.92 5.32 10.74
N PRO A 26 -3.32 6.50 11.24
CA PRO A 26 -2.62 7.73 10.90
C PRO A 26 -1.15 7.59 11.29
N LEU A 27 -0.27 8.29 10.57
CA LEU A 27 1.21 8.19 10.63
C LEU A 27 1.84 8.24 12.03
N GLN A 28 1.07 8.65 13.05
CA GLN A 28 1.48 8.76 14.45
C GLN A 28 1.27 7.47 15.27
N THR A 29 0.60 6.46 14.71
CA THR A 29 0.31 5.21 15.40
C THR A 29 1.39 4.15 15.13
N LYS A 30 1.67 3.28 16.11
CA LYS A 30 2.71 2.22 16.03
C LYS A 30 2.37 0.90 15.27
N PRO A 31 1.23 0.68 14.59
CA PRO A 31 0.93 -0.62 13.98
C PRO A 31 1.62 -0.83 12.61
N ASP A 32 2.51 0.08 12.22
CA ASP A 32 3.30 0.03 10.99
C ASP A 32 3.95 -1.34 10.79
N GLU A 33 4.66 -1.85 11.80
CA GLU A 33 5.38 -3.11 11.71
C GLU A 33 4.47 -4.32 11.43
N LYS A 34 3.27 -4.33 12.02
CA LYS A 34 2.32 -5.46 11.91
C LYS A 34 1.65 -5.48 10.55
N ILE A 35 1.27 -4.32 10.02
CA ILE A 35 0.71 -4.18 8.68
C ILE A 35 1.74 -4.59 7.63
N TRP A 36 2.99 -4.17 7.79
CA TRP A 36 4.08 -4.56 6.90
C TRP A 36 4.38 -6.06 6.97
N LYS A 37 4.31 -6.68 8.16
CA LYS A 37 4.45 -8.13 8.33
C LYS A 37 3.30 -8.87 7.64
N ALA A 38 2.07 -8.41 7.82
CA ALA A 38 0.89 -8.98 7.17
C ALA A 38 0.99 -8.88 5.64
N SER A 39 1.37 -7.72 5.10
CA SER A 39 1.48 -7.50 3.65
C SER A 39 2.60 -8.32 3.01
N LYS A 40 3.70 -8.58 3.73
CA LYS A 40 4.83 -9.39 3.27
C LYS A 40 4.64 -10.90 3.46
N ALA A 41 3.55 -11.33 4.10
CA ALA A 41 3.33 -12.76 4.36
C ALA A 41 3.22 -13.53 3.04
N LEU A 42 4.01 -14.61 2.90
CA LEU A 42 4.01 -15.49 1.72
C LEU A 42 3.06 -16.69 1.86
N LYS A 43 2.51 -16.91 3.05
CA LYS A 43 1.60 -18.02 3.36
C LYS A 43 0.50 -17.52 4.26
N ARG A 44 -0.72 -18.05 4.10
CA ARG A 44 -1.89 -17.69 4.91
C ARG A 44 -1.64 -17.85 6.42
N LYS A 45 -0.97 -18.92 6.84
CA LYS A 45 -0.59 -19.14 8.25
C LYS A 45 0.31 -18.05 8.83
N VAL A 46 1.16 -17.43 8.00
CA VAL A 46 2.06 -16.34 8.41
C VAL A 46 1.31 -15.02 8.47
N TYR A 47 0.21 -14.90 7.72
CA TYR A 47 -0.66 -13.73 7.69
C TYR A 47 -1.61 -13.67 8.90
N GLU A 48 -2.09 -14.82 9.37
CA GLU A 48 -3.06 -14.93 10.48
C GLU A 48 -2.54 -14.34 11.80
N GLY A 49 -1.25 -14.53 12.12
CA GLY A 49 -0.64 -13.98 13.34
C GLY A 49 -0.67 -12.45 13.41
N PRO A 50 -0.06 -11.75 12.44
CA PRO A 50 -0.14 -10.29 12.35
C PRO A 50 -1.56 -9.75 12.26
N LEU A 51 -2.49 -10.47 11.60
CA LEU A 51 -3.89 -10.06 11.54
C LEU A 51 -4.57 -10.12 12.93
N ALA A 52 -4.29 -11.15 13.73
CA ALA A 52 -4.80 -11.26 15.09
C ALA A 52 -4.29 -10.09 15.96
N GLU A 53 -3.00 -9.77 15.86
CA GLU A 53 -2.41 -8.60 16.55
C GLU A 53 -3.04 -7.28 16.08
N ILE A 54 -3.38 -7.14 14.79
CA ILE A 54 -4.13 -5.99 14.28
C ILE A 54 -5.55 -5.95 14.86
N SER A 55 -6.23 -7.09 14.97
CA SER A 55 -7.57 -7.16 15.55
C SER A 55 -7.61 -6.75 17.02
N GLU A 56 -6.56 -7.03 17.79
CA GLU A 56 -6.44 -6.59 19.17
C GLU A 56 -6.30 -5.06 19.31
N MET A 57 -5.67 -4.40 18.32
CA MET A 57 -5.48 -2.95 18.32
C MET A 57 -6.66 -2.20 17.69
N ASN A 58 -7.19 -2.71 16.58
CA ASN A 58 -8.27 -2.12 15.81
C ASN A 58 -9.05 -3.22 15.08
N HIS A 59 -10.16 -3.64 15.68
CA HIS A 59 -11.00 -4.70 15.15
C HIS A 59 -11.62 -4.34 13.79
N GLU A 60 -11.98 -3.07 13.56
CA GLU A 60 -12.54 -2.60 12.29
C GLU A 60 -11.52 -2.72 11.15
N ALA A 61 -10.26 -2.38 11.43
CA ALA A 61 -9.16 -2.57 10.49
C ALA A 61 -8.97 -4.05 10.14
N ALA A 62 -8.96 -4.93 11.14
CA ALA A 62 -8.83 -6.38 10.90
C ALA A 62 -9.99 -6.96 10.08
N LEU A 63 -11.22 -6.52 10.36
CA LEU A 63 -12.40 -6.91 9.59
C LEU A 63 -12.30 -6.44 8.15
N TYR A 64 -11.93 -5.19 7.91
CA TYR A 64 -11.75 -4.68 6.55
C TYR A 64 -10.66 -5.46 5.79
N LEU A 65 -9.51 -5.68 6.42
CA LEU A 65 -8.40 -6.44 5.83
C LEU A 65 -8.78 -7.90 5.52
N SER A 66 -9.66 -8.49 6.32
CA SER A 66 -10.19 -9.84 6.09
C SER A 66 -11.21 -9.89 4.94
N ASN A 67 -11.93 -8.80 4.70
CA ASN A 67 -12.97 -8.70 3.68
C ASN A 67 -12.44 -8.33 2.30
N ILE A 68 -11.28 -7.68 2.21
CA ILE A 68 -10.60 -7.49 0.93
C ILE A 68 -9.93 -8.81 0.49
N PRO A 69 -9.97 -9.16 -0.80
CA PRO A 69 -9.24 -10.31 -1.30
C PRO A 69 -7.76 -10.21 -0.88
N LEU A 70 -7.07 -11.33 -0.64
CA LEU A 70 -5.67 -11.31 -0.18
C LEU A 70 -4.69 -10.89 -1.29
N GLN A 71 -5.01 -11.23 -2.55
CA GLN A 71 -4.25 -10.92 -3.76
C GLN A 71 -3.76 -9.47 -3.92
N PRO A 72 -4.58 -8.43 -3.68
CA PRO A 72 -4.22 -7.06 -3.98
C PRO A 72 -3.17 -6.50 -3.02
N TRP A 73 -3.00 -7.03 -1.80
CA TRP A 73 -2.22 -6.32 -0.77
C TRP A 73 -1.31 -7.23 0.06
N THR A 74 -1.42 -8.54 -0.09
CA THR A 74 -0.50 -9.51 0.50
C THR A 74 0.32 -10.22 -0.57
N LEU A 75 1.45 -10.81 -0.14
CA LEU A 75 2.28 -11.67 -0.97
C LEU A 75 1.86 -13.14 -0.97
N VAL A 76 0.86 -13.53 -0.17
CA VAL A 76 0.43 -14.93 0.04
C VAL A 76 0.08 -15.62 -1.27
N GLU A 77 -0.39 -14.82 -2.21
CA GLU A 77 -1.09 -15.29 -3.39
C GLU A 77 -0.53 -14.63 -4.66
N ALA A 78 0.60 -13.90 -4.52
CA ALA A 78 1.26 -13.09 -5.52
C ALA A 78 2.38 -13.82 -6.27
N ALA A 79 2.47 -13.61 -7.60
CA ALA A 79 3.74 -13.81 -8.30
C ALA A 79 4.79 -12.80 -7.78
N PRO A 80 6.09 -13.15 -7.72
CA PRO A 80 7.15 -12.24 -7.27
C PRO A 80 7.39 -11.16 -8.31
N CYS A 81 6.53 -10.15 -8.33
CA CYS A 81 6.71 -8.93 -9.11
C CYS A 81 7.13 -7.79 -8.16
N PHE A 82 7.98 -6.91 -8.68
CA PHE A 82 8.64 -5.79 -7.99
C PHE A 82 7.78 -5.11 -6.92
N GLY A 83 8.44 -4.72 -5.82
CA GLY A 83 7.83 -4.44 -4.52
C GLY A 83 6.70 -3.42 -4.50
N HIS A 84 5.45 -3.89 -4.47
CA HIS A 84 4.25 -3.15 -4.01
C HIS A 84 4.34 -2.68 -2.54
N VAL A 85 5.45 -3.00 -1.89
CA VAL A 85 5.82 -2.71 -0.51
C VAL A 85 6.78 -1.52 -0.43
N THR A 86 7.27 -0.97 -1.55
CA THR A 86 8.11 0.23 -1.52
C THR A 86 7.26 1.48 -1.36
N ALA A 87 6.79 1.71 -0.13
CA ALA A 87 6.15 2.96 0.29
C ALA A 87 6.99 4.19 -0.12
N ASN A 88 8.33 4.08 -0.11
CA ASN A 88 9.24 5.14 -0.51
C ASN A 88 8.88 5.83 -1.83
N MET A 89 8.48 5.12 -2.89
CA MET A 89 8.13 5.79 -4.15
C MET A 89 6.85 6.63 -4.01
N ALA A 90 5.83 6.10 -3.35
CA ALA A 90 4.57 6.81 -3.12
C ALA A 90 4.75 7.97 -2.13
N GLU A 91 5.52 7.77 -1.06
CA GLU A 91 5.84 8.76 -0.04
C GLU A 91 6.70 9.90 -0.62
N SER A 92 7.76 9.59 -1.36
CA SER A 92 8.60 10.60 -2.02
C SER A 92 7.81 11.40 -3.06
N MET A 93 6.99 10.74 -3.89
CA MET A 93 6.14 11.45 -4.85
C MET A 93 5.11 12.35 -4.18
N ASN A 94 4.44 11.88 -3.12
CA ASN A 94 3.47 12.70 -2.37
C ASN A 94 4.15 13.91 -1.72
N SER A 95 5.33 13.72 -1.13
CA SER A 95 6.10 14.80 -0.51
C SER A 95 6.53 15.85 -1.54
N TRP A 96 7.00 15.43 -2.72
CA TRP A 96 7.34 16.34 -3.81
C TRP A 96 6.11 17.08 -4.31
N ILE A 97 5.02 16.39 -4.64
CA ILE A 97 3.80 17.01 -5.19
C ILE A 97 3.19 18.02 -4.21
N ILE A 98 3.26 17.80 -2.90
CA ILE A 98 2.73 18.76 -1.91
C ILE A 98 3.57 20.04 -1.89
N GLN A 99 4.90 19.93 -1.95
CA GLN A 99 5.82 21.07 -2.01
C GLN A 99 5.69 21.83 -3.34
N GLU A 100 5.35 21.12 -4.40
CA GLU A 100 5.30 21.59 -5.78
C GLU A 100 3.90 21.99 -6.26
N ARG A 101 2.84 21.75 -5.45
CA ARG A 101 1.45 22.08 -5.79
C ARG A 101 1.21 23.56 -6.16
N PRO A 102 1.90 24.56 -5.60
CA PRO A 102 1.75 25.94 -6.04
C PRO A 102 2.59 26.28 -7.29
N MET A 103 3.40 25.35 -7.82
CA MET A 103 4.25 25.58 -8.98
C MET A 103 3.55 25.21 -10.28
N GLU A 104 3.86 25.94 -11.35
CA GLU A 104 3.37 25.58 -12.68
C GLU A 104 4.02 24.28 -13.15
N LEU A 105 3.30 23.48 -13.94
CA LEU A 105 3.71 22.15 -14.41
C LEU A 105 5.14 22.11 -15.00
N PHE A 106 5.59 23.22 -15.60
CA PHE A 106 6.92 23.37 -16.17
C PHE A 106 8.04 23.30 -15.12
N ASP A 107 7.83 23.91 -13.95
CA ASP A 107 8.83 23.95 -12.87
C ASP A 107 9.00 22.56 -12.24
N VAL A 108 7.89 21.86 -12.03
CA VAL A 108 7.88 20.48 -11.51
C VAL A 108 8.66 19.53 -12.42
N ILE A 109 8.45 19.62 -13.74
CA ILE A 109 9.19 18.81 -14.73
C ILE A 109 10.69 19.11 -14.69
N HIS A 110 11.07 20.37 -14.45
CA HIS A 110 12.47 20.78 -14.41
C HIS A 110 13.22 20.25 -13.18
N ILE A 111 12.60 20.21 -12.00
CA ILE A 111 13.28 19.67 -10.80
C ILE A 111 13.40 18.16 -10.85
N VAL A 112 12.39 17.47 -11.41
CA VAL A 112 12.43 16.00 -11.61
C VAL A 112 13.49 15.60 -12.64
N ARG A 113 13.77 16.43 -13.65
CA ARG A 113 14.83 16.15 -14.66
C ARG A 113 16.25 16.39 -14.16
N LYS A 114 16.44 17.12 -13.07
CA LYS A 114 17.76 17.50 -12.54
C LYS A 114 18.26 16.62 -11.39
N ASN A 115 17.38 15.83 -10.78
CA ASN A 115 17.73 14.79 -9.81
C ASN A 115 17.92 13.44 -10.50
#